data_AF-A0A4Q3FZP7-F1
#
_entry.id   AF-A0A4Q3FZP7-F1
#
_cell.length_a   1.000
_cell.length_b   1.000
_cell.length_c   1.000
_cell.angle_alpha   90.00
_cell.angle_beta   90.00
_cell.angle_gamma   90.00
#
_symmetry.space_group_name_H-M   'P 1'
#
loop_
_entity.id
_entity.type
_entity.pdbx_description
1 polymer ?
#
loop_
_entity_poly.entity_id
_entity_poly.type
_entity_poly.pdbx_seq_one_letter_code
_entity_poly.pdbx_strand_id
1 'polypeptide(L)' 'MISILILTKNEDAIIAKCLDSVSWSDDIHVFDSFSTDN' A
#
# COMPACT_ATOMS: atom_id res chain seq x y z
N MET A 1 -11.45 -11.38 -10.38
CA MET A 1 -11.25 -10.65 -9.11
C MET A 1 -9.83 -10.95 -8.67
N ILE A 2 -9.03 -9.90 -8.44
CA ILE A 2 -7.62 -10.01 -8.02
C ILE A 2 -7.51 -9.23 -6.72
N SER A 3 -7.01 -9.85 -5.67
CA SER A 3 -6.75 -9.18 -4.39
C SER A 3 -5.29 -8.75 -4.32
N ILE A 4 -5.03 -7.59 -3.72
CA ILE A 4 -3.69 -7.01 -3.62
C ILE A 4 -3.34 -6.80 -2.15
N LEU A 5 -2.21 -7.37 -1.72
CA LEU A 5 -1.60 -7.12 -0.42
C LEU A 5 -0.34 -6.28 -0.61
N ILE A 6 -0.32 -5.10 0.00
CA ILE A 6 0.84 -4.21 0.04
C ILE A 6 1.43 -4.28 1.44
N LEU A 7 2.65 -4.80 1.55
CA LEU A 7 3.44 -4.74 2.78
C LEU A 7 4.28 -3.47 2.73
N THR A 8 4.14 -2.61 3.74
CA THR A 8 4.87 -1.33 3.79
C THR A 8 5.69 -1.21 5.07
N LYS A 9 6.78 -0.45 5.00
CA LYS A 9 7.60 -0.06 6.16
C LYS A 9 8.41 1.21 5.88
N ASN A 10 8.07 2.29 6.56
CA ASN A 10 8.70 3.60 6.38
C ASN A 10 8.63 4.13 4.93
N GLU A 11 7.43 4.10 4.33
CA GLU A 11 7.22 4.46 2.91
C GLU A 11 6.20 5.59 2.72
N ASP A 12 5.88 6.40 3.74
CA ASP A 12 4.83 7.43 3.64
C ASP A 12 4.98 8.33 2.39
N ALA A 13 6.21 8.78 2.14
CA ALA A 13 6.52 9.67 1.02
C ALA A 13 6.24 9.07 -0.38
N ILE A 14 6.05 7.75 -0.50
CA ILE A 14 5.91 7.08 -1.80
C ILE A 14 4.72 6.12 -1.90
N ILE A 15 4.10 5.71 -0.78
CA ILE A 15 3.03 4.70 -0.76
C ILE A 15 1.83 5.09 -1.64
N ALA A 16 1.53 6.39 -1.75
CA ALA A 16 0.49 6.91 -2.64
C ALA A 16 0.69 6.49 -4.11
N LYS A 17 1.93 6.49 -4.62
CA LYS A 17 2.22 6.06 -5.99
C LYS A 17 2.00 4.56 -6.18
N CYS A 18 2.24 3.76 -5.14
CA CYS A 18 1.95 2.33 -5.17
C CYS A 18 0.44 2.10 -5.26
N LEU A 19 -0.34 2.78 -4.41
CA LEU A 19 -1.81 2.73 -4.41
C LEU A 19 -2.40 3.15 -5.76
N ASP A 20 -1.90 4.23 -6.36
CA ASP A 20 -2.33 4.68 -7.68
C ASP A 20 -2.10 3.63 -8.78
N SER A 21 -0.98 2.88 -8.71
CA SER A 21 -0.66 1.85 -9.71
C SER A 21 -1.61 0.65 -9.67
N VAL A 22 -2.30 0.45 -8.55
CA VAL A 22 -3.22 -0.67 -8.30
C VAL A 22 -4.67 -0.24 -8.15
N SER A 23 -5.00 1.01 -8.46
CA SER A 23 -6.33 1.61 -8.27
C SER A 23 -7.46 0.96 -9.09
N TRP A 24 -7.13 0.02 -9.97
CA TRP A 24 -8.09 -0.78 -10.74
C TRP A 24 -8.66 -1.96 -9.93
N SER A 25 -8.01 -2.35 -8.82
CA SER A 25 -8.53 -3.35 -7.90
C SER A 25 -9.49 -2.72 -6.91
N ASP A 26 -10.62 -3.38 -6.67
CA ASP A 26 -11.59 -3.03 -5.64
C ASP A 26 -11.29 -3.70 -4.28
N ASP A 27 -10.30 -4.60 -4.24
CA ASP A 27 -9.86 -5.31 -3.04
C ASP A 27 -8.35 -5.09 -2.79
N ILE A 28 -8.04 -4.16 -1.90
CA ILE A 28 -6.68 -3.73 -1.57
C ILE A 28 -6.50 -3.74 -0.05
N HIS A 29 -5.50 -4.49 0.41
CA HIS A 29 -5.10 -4.55 1.82
C HIS A 29 -3.70 -3.96 1.98
N VAL A 30 -3.55 -3.01 2.89
CA VAL A 30 -2.25 -2.46 3.29
C VAL A 30 -1.90 -2.99 4.66
N PHE A 31 -0.74 -3.63 4.78
CA PHE A 31 -0.18 -4.08 6.04
C PHE A 31 1.06 -3.24 6.36
N ASP A 32 0.94 -2.41 7.38
CA ASP A 32 2.04 -1.63 7.90
C ASP A 32 2.92 -2.46 8.85
N SER A 33 4.20 -2.58 8.53
CA SER A 33 5.17 -3.37 9.29
C SER A 33 5.84 -2.54 10.39
N PHE A 34 5.01 -1.89 11.21
CA PHE A 34 5.39 -1.01 12.30
C PHE A 34 6.24 0.18 11.81
N SER A 35 5.68 0.98 10.90
CA SER A 35 6.34 2.20 10.43
C SER A 35 6.55 3.19 11.57
N THR A 36 7.58 4.00 11.40
CA THR A 36 8.06 5.02 12.35
C THR A 36 8.23 6.39 11.69
N ASP A 37 8.02 6.47 10.38
CA ASP A 37 7.89 7.73 9.65
C ASP A 37 6.46 8.29 9.82
N ASN A 38 6.27 9.52 9.34
CA ASN A 38 4.98 10.23 9.40
C ASN A 38 4.27 10.08 8.07
#